data_AF-A0AAD4BCM6-F1
#
_entry.id   AF-A0AAD4BCM6-F1
#
_cell.length_a   1.000
_cell.length_b   1.000
_cell.length_c   1.000
_cell.angle_alpha   90.00
_cell.angle_beta   90.00
_cell.angle_gamma   90.00
#
_symmetry.space_group_name_H-M   'P 1'
#
loop_
_entity.id
_entity.type
_entity.pdbx_description
1 polymer ?
#
loop_
_entity_poly.entity_id
_entity_poly.type
_entity_poly.pdbx_seq_one_letter_code
_entity_poly.pdbx_strand_id
1 'polypeptide(L)'
;SVPGTSASSQPSSPHGPSLNSQTDPIISSEHQSYQCSWHSHDSGAQCNHVAPDRKAFLRHLSEMHQVSGKSDGTIICRLLDSKTGSACTTSPKRGNVPRHVDTHYPLRYHCQDCPPGTSFSRQDSWKKHMKNKH
;
A
#
# COMPACT_ATOMS: atom_id res chain seq x y z
N SER A 1 3.10 -55.80 38.13
CA SER A 1 2.24 -54.62 37.95
C SER A 1 2.23 -54.23 36.48
N VAL A 2 1.01 -54.21 35.93
CA VAL A 2 0.49 -53.68 34.65
C VAL A 2 1.12 -54.11 33.31
N PRO A 3 0.30 -54.61 32.35
CA PRO A 3 0.65 -54.87 30.96
C PRO A 3 0.31 -53.68 30.05
N GLY A 4 0.82 -53.68 28.81
CA GLY A 4 0.43 -52.72 27.77
C GLY A 4 0.72 -53.23 26.37
N THR A 5 -0.24 -53.93 25.78
CA THR A 5 -0.32 -54.35 24.37
C THR A 5 -0.90 -53.25 23.46
N SER A 6 -0.73 -53.48 22.14
CA SER A 6 -1.50 -52.97 20.99
C SER A 6 -0.80 -51.85 20.19
N ALA A 7 -0.27 -52.10 19.00
CA ALA A 7 -0.87 -52.50 17.71
C ALA A 7 -1.43 -51.32 16.88
N SER A 8 -0.82 -51.16 15.70
CA SER A 8 -1.35 -50.72 14.40
C SER A 8 -2.15 -49.42 14.29
N SER A 9 -1.72 -48.54 13.38
CA SER A 9 -2.39 -48.25 12.09
C SER A 9 -1.84 -46.97 11.44
N GLN A 10 -1.27 -47.07 10.25
CA GLN A 10 -1.33 -45.98 9.26
C GLN A 10 -2.76 -45.95 8.68
N PRO A 11 -3.27 -44.76 8.33
CA PRO A 11 -3.45 -44.54 6.90
C PRO A 11 -3.04 -43.13 6.43
N SER A 12 -2.44 -43.15 5.24
CA SER A 12 -2.43 -42.17 4.16
C SER A 12 -3.42 -41.00 4.26
N SER A 13 -2.94 -39.77 4.09
CA SER A 13 -3.38 -38.88 3.00
C SER A 13 -2.49 -37.64 2.85
N PRO A 14 -2.28 -37.17 1.62
CA PRO A 14 -1.44 -36.02 1.30
C PRO A 14 -2.26 -34.74 1.51
N HIS A 15 -1.90 -33.93 2.51
CA HIS A 15 -2.29 -32.53 2.47
C HIS A 15 -1.41 -31.86 1.42
N GLY A 16 -1.96 -31.74 0.20
CA GLY A 16 -1.39 -30.89 -0.82
C GLY A 16 -1.23 -29.47 -0.28
N PRO A 17 -0.21 -28.72 -0.71
CA PRO A 17 -0.19 -27.29 -0.45
C PRO A 17 -1.41 -26.70 -1.17
N SER A 18 -2.42 -26.33 -0.37
CA SER A 18 -3.56 -25.55 -0.82
C SER A 18 -3.01 -24.28 -1.45
N LEU A 19 -3.14 -24.18 -2.78
CA LEU A 19 -2.89 -22.98 -3.56
C LEU A 19 -3.89 -21.91 -3.11
N ASN A 20 -3.61 -21.27 -1.98
CA ASN A 20 -4.18 -19.97 -1.70
C ASN A 20 -3.28 -18.96 -2.40
N SER A 21 -3.27 -19.02 -3.73
CA SER A 21 -2.71 -17.98 -4.59
C SER A 21 -3.67 -16.79 -4.49
N GLN A 22 -3.63 -16.11 -3.36
CA GLN A 22 -3.90 -14.68 -3.37
C GLN A 22 -2.83 -14.08 -4.26
N THR A 23 -3.17 -13.92 -5.54
CA THR A 23 -2.36 -13.17 -6.48
C THR A 23 -2.33 -11.75 -5.95
N ASP A 24 -1.34 -11.47 -5.10
CA ASP A 24 -1.03 -10.12 -4.67
C ASP A 24 -0.84 -9.27 -5.94
N PRO A 25 -1.36 -8.04 -5.95
CA PRO A 25 -1.24 -7.19 -7.12
C PRO A 25 0.23 -7.07 -7.50
N ILE A 26 0.56 -7.40 -8.75
CA ILE A 26 1.82 -6.93 -9.32
C ILE A 26 1.66 -5.42 -9.53
N ILE A 27 2.06 -4.69 -8.51
CA ILE A 27 2.39 -3.28 -8.61
C ILE A 27 3.64 -3.27 -9.48
N SER A 28 3.57 -2.72 -10.70
CA SER A 28 4.78 -2.40 -11.45
C SER A 28 5.53 -1.37 -10.62
N SER A 29 6.46 -1.88 -9.81
CA SER A 29 7.18 -1.15 -8.78
C SER A 29 8.32 -0.38 -9.42
N GLU A 30 7.97 0.64 -10.20
CA GLU A 30 8.92 1.73 -10.43
C GLU A 30 9.15 2.53 -9.12
N HIS A 31 8.31 2.30 -8.10
CA HIS A 31 8.46 2.82 -6.74
C HIS A 31 8.50 1.66 -5.73
N GLN A 32 9.64 0.97 -5.62
CA GLN A 32 9.91 0.01 -4.52
C GLN A 32 9.95 0.69 -3.14
N SER A 33 9.87 2.02 -3.09
CA SER A 33 9.83 2.78 -1.84
C SER A 33 9.08 4.11 -2.02
N TYR A 34 8.56 4.64 -0.92
CA TYR A 34 7.92 5.95 -0.84
C TYR A 34 8.91 6.95 -0.25
N GLN A 35 9.46 7.82 -1.09
CA GLN A 35 10.30 8.91 -0.62
C GLN A 35 9.43 10.09 -0.20
N CYS A 36 9.47 10.44 1.09
CA CYS A 36 8.91 11.67 1.59
C CYS A 36 9.71 12.83 1.01
N SER A 37 9.01 13.79 0.42
CA SER A 37 9.54 15.06 -0.06
C SER A 37 8.70 16.20 0.51
N TRP A 38 8.39 16.11 1.81
CA TRP A 38 7.55 17.08 2.50
C TRP A 38 8.32 18.37 2.75
N HIS A 39 7.78 19.49 2.29
CA HIS A 39 8.39 20.79 2.49
C HIS A 39 7.89 21.43 3.80
N SER A 40 8.81 21.64 4.74
CA SER A 40 8.49 22.29 6.02
C SER A 40 8.43 23.80 5.84
N HIS A 41 7.34 24.43 6.26
CA HIS A 41 7.18 25.89 6.16
C HIS A 41 8.08 26.64 7.14
N ASP A 42 8.35 26.05 8.31
CA ASP A 42 9.10 26.70 9.39
C ASP A 42 10.61 26.70 9.14
N SER A 43 11.14 25.57 8.69
CA SER A 43 12.58 25.37 8.49
C SER A 43 13.03 25.50 7.03
N GLY A 44 12.10 25.54 6.07
CA GLY A 44 12.42 25.43 4.63
C GLY A 44 13.07 24.09 4.25
N ALA A 45 13.21 23.17 5.21
CA ALA A 45 13.88 21.90 5.00
C ALA A 45 12.89 20.89 4.40
N GLN A 46 13.37 20.17 3.38
CA GLN A 46 12.68 19.04 2.79
C GLN A 46 12.97 17.78 3.61
N CYS A 47 11.90 17.08 4.01
CA CYS A 47 12.02 15.72 4.52
C CYS A 47 12.49 14.81 3.37
N ASN A 48 13.44 13.90 3.64
CA ASN A 48 13.97 12.94 2.66
C ASN A 48 13.84 11.50 3.15
N HIS A 49 12.91 11.24 4.07
CA HIS A 49 12.71 9.90 4.62
C HIS A 49 12.17 8.94 3.57
N VAL A 50 12.72 7.74 3.49
CA VAL A 50 12.28 6.68 2.57
C VAL A 50 11.58 5.60 3.35
N ALA A 51 10.31 5.36 3.02
CA ALA A 51 9.52 4.29 3.61
C ALA A 51 9.41 3.09 2.65
N PRO A 52 9.50 1.85 3.15
CA PRO A 52 9.45 0.65 2.30
C PRO A 52 8.06 0.37 1.73
N ASP A 53 7.01 0.84 2.40
CA ASP A 53 5.64 0.58 2.02
C ASP A 53 4.71 1.74 2.37
N ARG A 54 3.50 1.72 1.80
CA ARG A 54 2.50 2.77 1.97
C ARG A 54 2.09 2.97 3.42
N LYS A 55 1.97 1.90 4.21
CA LYS A 55 1.56 2.00 5.62
C LYS A 55 2.66 2.66 6.45
N ALA A 56 3.91 2.27 6.23
CA ALA A 56 5.07 2.91 6.85
C ALA A 56 5.17 4.39 6.46
N PHE A 57 4.90 4.73 5.20
CA PHE A 57 4.89 6.11 4.73
C PHE A 57 3.81 6.97 5.40
N LEU A 58 2.58 6.47 5.46
CA LEU A 58 1.48 7.20 6.13
C LEU A 58 1.73 7.37 7.62
N ARG A 59 2.34 6.37 8.27
CA ARG A 59 2.78 6.48 9.66
C ARG A 59 3.84 7.57 9.81
N HIS A 60 4.85 7.60 8.95
CA HIS A 60 5.86 8.66 8.94
C HIS A 60 5.22 10.05 8.78
N LEU A 61 4.30 10.23 7.83
CA LEU A 61 3.57 11.50 7.68
C LEU A 61 2.80 11.87 8.95
N SER A 62 2.15 10.89 9.59
CA SER A 62 1.41 11.14 10.82
C SER A 62 2.29 11.59 11.98
N GLU A 63 3.45 10.97 12.16
CA GLU A 63 4.35 11.16 13.30
C GLU A 63 5.24 12.40 13.10
N MET A 64 5.84 12.53 11.93
CA MET A 64 6.86 13.56 11.66
C MET A 64 6.27 14.87 11.13
N HIS A 65 5.11 14.80 10.46
CA HIS A 65 4.49 15.96 9.81
C HIS A 65 3.08 16.26 10.35
N GLN A 66 2.67 15.57 11.44
CA GLN A 66 1.39 15.76 12.13
C GLN A 66 0.17 15.68 11.21
N VAL A 67 0.30 14.84 10.18
CA VAL A 67 -0.73 14.59 9.17
C VAL A 67 -1.83 13.66 9.73
N SER A 68 -1.73 13.20 10.99
CA SER A 68 -2.83 12.57 11.75
C SER A 68 -3.37 13.45 12.87
N GLY A 69 -4.68 13.39 13.09
CA GLY A 69 -5.41 14.13 14.12
C GLY A 69 -6.92 13.89 14.01
N LYS A 70 -7.68 14.27 15.06
CA LYS A 70 -9.13 14.06 15.18
C LYS A 70 -9.91 14.57 13.95
N SER A 71 -11.06 13.94 13.71
CA SER A 71 -11.78 13.78 12.42
C SER A 71 -12.21 15.04 11.66
N ASP A 72 -12.10 16.23 12.24
CA ASP A 72 -12.73 17.45 11.71
C ASP A 72 -11.77 18.40 10.97
N GLY A 73 -10.47 18.10 10.93
CA GLY A 73 -9.48 18.98 10.31
C GLY A 73 -9.21 18.69 8.82
N THR A 74 -9.01 19.76 8.04
CA THR A 74 -8.23 19.71 6.79
C THR A 74 -6.74 19.78 7.10
N ILE A 75 -5.92 19.21 6.22
CA ILE A 75 -4.46 19.35 6.28
C ILE A 75 -4.00 19.91 4.96
N ILE A 76 -3.15 20.93 4.99
CA ILE A 76 -2.45 21.39 3.79
C ILE A 76 -1.37 20.35 3.48
N CYS A 77 -1.57 19.57 2.44
CA CYS A 77 -0.53 18.69 1.91
C CYS A 77 0.63 19.55 1.42
N ARG A 78 1.87 19.17 1.73
CA ARG A 78 3.09 19.87 1.30
C ARG A 78 4.13 18.94 0.69
N LEU A 79 3.69 17.76 0.23
CA LEU A 79 4.55 16.88 -0.57
C LEU A 79 4.87 17.57 -1.89
N LEU A 80 6.12 17.45 -2.34
CA LEU A 80 6.47 17.84 -3.69
C LEU A 80 5.67 16.99 -4.70
N ASP A 81 4.99 17.69 -5.59
CA ASP A 81 4.31 17.08 -6.71
C ASP A 81 5.34 16.70 -7.77
N SER A 82 5.36 15.42 -8.14
CA SER A 82 6.32 14.86 -9.09
C SER A 82 6.18 15.43 -10.51
N LYS A 83 5.06 16.06 -10.86
CA LYS A 83 4.82 16.65 -12.19
C LYS A 83 5.27 18.10 -12.26
N THR A 84 5.05 18.85 -11.18
CA THR A 84 5.31 20.30 -11.14
C THR A 84 6.59 20.66 -10.39
N GLY A 85 7.19 19.72 -9.66
CA GLY A 85 8.36 19.95 -8.80
C GLY A 85 8.07 20.89 -7.62
N SER A 86 6.82 21.30 -7.43
CA SER A 86 6.40 22.28 -6.42
C SER A 86 5.71 21.59 -5.26
N ALA A 87 5.78 22.20 -4.07
CA ALA A 87 5.02 21.72 -2.93
C ALA A 87 3.52 21.76 -3.26
N CYS A 88 2.83 20.65 -2.99
CA CYS A 88 1.38 20.61 -3.01
C CYS A 88 0.83 21.70 -2.09
N THR A 89 -0.34 22.22 -2.44
CA THR A 89 -1.08 23.19 -1.61
C THR A 89 -2.52 22.75 -1.39
N THR A 90 -2.88 21.56 -1.86
CA THR A 90 -4.22 20.99 -1.68
C THR A 90 -4.46 20.73 -0.19
N SER A 91 -5.70 20.98 0.25
CA SER A 91 -6.14 20.80 1.63
C SER A 91 -7.11 19.62 1.79
N PRO A 92 -6.67 18.36 1.57
CA PRO A 92 -7.56 17.21 1.76
C PRO A 92 -8.09 17.14 3.21
N LYS A 93 -9.33 16.68 3.34
CA LYS A 93 -9.86 16.22 4.64
C LYS A 93 -8.96 15.13 5.18
N ARG A 94 -8.73 15.07 6.51
CA ARG A 94 -7.86 14.08 7.16
C ARG A 94 -8.11 12.64 6.72
N GLY A 95 -9.38 12.20 6.69
CA GLY A 95 -9.74 10.85 6.23
C GLY A 95 -9.40 10.56 4.75
N ASN A 96 -9.22 11.60 3.94
CA ASN A 96 -8.86 11.51 2.53
C ASN A 96 -7.36 11.69 2.28
N VAL A 97 -6.54 12.00 3.30
CA VAL A 97 -5.09 12.13 3.14
C VAL A 97 -4.46 10.89 2.51
N PRO A 98 -4.75 9.64 2.97
CA PRO A 98 -4.13 8.47 2.36
C PRO A 98 -4.37 8.41 0.86
N ARG A 99 -5.59 8.73 0.45
CA ARG A 99 -6.00 8.74 -0.96
C ARG A 99 -5.37 9.90 -1.74
N HIS A 100 -5.23 11.06 -1.11
CA HIS A 100 -4.55 12.20 -1.72
C HIS A 100 -3.05 11.96 -1.89
N VAL A 101 -2.40 11.32 -0.91
CA VAL A 101 -0.99 10.92 -1.02
C VAL A 101 -0.75 10.04 -2.25
N ASP A 102 -1.67 9.12 -2.55
CA ASP A 102 -1.59 8.27 -3.73
C ASP A 102 -1.62 9.06 -5.07
N THR A 103 -1.98 10.35 -5.08
CA THR A 103 -1.88 11.17 -6.30
C THR A 103 -0.47 11.66 -6.57
N HIS A 104 0.40 11.68 -5.56
CA HIS A 104 1.82 12.08 -5.67
C HIS A 104 2.71 10.94 -6.17
N TYR A 105 2.31 9.71 -5.89
CA TYR A 105 2.97 8.48 -6.33
C TYR A 105 2.05 7.78 -7.33
N PRO A 106 2.27 7.89 -8.65
CA PRO A 106 1.40 7.27 -9.65
C PRO A 106 1.54 5.74 -9.61
N LEU A 107 0.89 5.11 -8.64
CA LEU A 107 0.82 3.66 -8.51
C LEU A 107 -0.06 3.13 -9.64
N ARG A 108 0.53 2.26 -10.47
CA ARG A 108 -0.21 1.49 -11.46
C ARG A 108 -0.32 0.03 -11.02
N TYR A 109 -1.55 -0.43 -10.90
CA TYR A 109 -1.90 -1.82 -10.63
C TYR A 109 -2.10 -2.51 -11.96
N HIS A 110 -1.32 -3.54 -12.26
CA HIS A 110 -1.42 -4.27 -13.52
C HIS A 110 -2.17 -5.59 -13.31
N CYS A 111 -2.99 -5.96 -14.29
CA CYS A 111 -3.50 -7.33 -14.38
C CYS A 111 -2.56 -8.15 -15.26
N GLN A 112 -2.08 -9.30 -14.76
CA GLN A 112 -1.18 -10.16 -15.52
C GLN A 112 -1.92 -11.05 -16.51
N ASP A 113 -3.18 -11.35 -16.22
CA ASP A 113 -4.02 -12.26 -17.01
C ASP A 113 -4.72 -11.54 -18.19
N CYS A 114 -4.62 -10.22 -18.24
CA CYS A 114 -5.12 -9.39 -19.34
C CYS A 114 -3.98 -8.98 -20.29
N PRO A 115 -4.28 -8.65 -21.56
CA PRO A 115 -3.27 -8.17 -22.49
C PRO A 115 -2.49 -6.97 -21.92
N PRO A 116 -1.19 -6.84 -22.27
CA PRO A 116 -0.32 -5.80 -21.75
C PRO A 116 -0.90 -4.42 -22.06
N GLY A 117 -1.07 -3.61 -21.01
CA GLY A 117 -1.72 -2.29 -21.10
C GLY A 117 -2.93 -2.14 -20.17
N THR A 118 -3.49 -3.24 -19.65
CA THR A 118 -4.56 -3.18 -18.64
C THR A 118 -3.98 -2.79 -17.28
N SER A 119 -3.91 -1.49 -17.03
CA SER A 119 -3.43 -0.91 -15.78
C SER A 119 -4.48 -0.01 -15.16
N PHE A 120 -4.52 -0.02 -13.83
CA PHE A 120 -5.44 0.77 -13.03
C PHE A 120 -4.64 1.73 -12.18
N SER A 121 -5.09 2.98 -12.08
CA SER A 121 -4.53 3.96 -11.15
C SER A 121 -4.99 3.74 -9.70
N ARG A 122 -5.92 2.80 -9.48
CA ARG A 122 -6.57 2.58 -8.19
C ARG A 122 -6.66 1.10 -7.85
N GLN A 123 -6.31 0.76 -6.61
CA GLN A 123 -6.37 -0.61 -6.12
C GLN A 123 -7.80 -1.16 -6.10
N ASP A 124 -8.80 -0.35 -5.71
CA ASP A 124 -10.19 -0.79 -5.68
C ASP A 124 -10.73 -1.14 -7.07
N SER A 125 -10.30 -0.39 -8.08
CA SER A 125 -10.68 -0.61 -9.48
C SER A 125 -10.01 -1.87 -10.02
N TRP A 126 -8.73 -2.09 -9.67
CA TRP A 126 -8.04 -3.36 -9.95
C TRP A 126 -8.70 -4.56 -9.25
N LYS A 127 -9.02 -4.47 -7.95
CA LYS A 127 -9.72 -5.55 -7.23
C LYS A 127 -11.08 -5.87 -7.83
N LYS A 128 -11.84 -4.85 -8.20
CA LYS A 128 -13.12 -5.03 -8.92
C LYS A 128 -12.91 -5.68 -10.28
N HIS A 129 -11.87 -5.28 -11.00
CA HIS A 129 -11.50 -5.90 -12.27
C HIS A 129 -11.20 -7.39 -12.10
N MET A 130 -10.30 -7.73 -11.16
CA MET A 130 -9.98 -9.12 -10.85
C MET A 130 -11.26 -9.91 -10.57
N LYS A 131 -12.07 -9.50 -9.57
CA LYS A 131 -13.31 -10.18 -9.20
C LYS A 131 -14.32 -10.40 -10.35
N ASN A 132 -14.37 -9.48 -11.32
CA ASN A 132 -15.36 -9.51 -12.39
C ASN A 132 -14.85 -10.20 -13.67
N LYS A 133 -13.54 -10.38 -13.81
CA LYS A 133 -12.90 -10.86 -15.04
C LYS A 133 -12.08 -12.14 -14.84
N HIS A 134 -11.74 -12.47 -13.59
CA HIS A 134 -10.96 -13.62 -13.15
C HIS A 134 -11.58 -14.20 -11.88
#